data_AF-A0A7S1UPR4-F1
#
_entry.id   AF-A0A7S1UPR4-F1
#
_cell.length_a   1.000
_cell.length_b   1.000
_cell.length_c   1.000
_cell.angle_alpha   90.00
_cell.angle_beta   90.00
_cell.angle_gamma   90.00
#
_symmetry.space_group_name_H-M   'P 1'
#
loop_
_entity.id
_entity.type
_entity.pdbx_description
1 polymer ?
#
loop_
_entity_poly.entity_id
_entity_poly.type
_entity_poly.pdbx_seq_one_letter_code
_entity_poly.pdbx_strand_id
1 'polypeptide(L)'
;GLDDIIVTNERDPAMMFIQNRQGYTFTNVNTAGSNNWRAVRIVDMNGDGISDLVVTEGYQYNWGGPFPVRIFQGTGKAPYFDLDNPVFKLNVPFPAGDIEVLDVNGDGRKDLYVVQADEASDNYCGNPTPGGPPFSAQKWYNTQGFPPANYVAPLDRAPDILLMGQSEYFT
;
A
#
# COMPACT_ATOMS: atom_id res chain seq x y z
N GLY A 1 -11.87 9.87 18.53
CA GLY A 1 -12.44 10.55 19.73
C GLY A 1 -11.47 10.56 20.89
N LEU A 2 -10.57 9.59 20.92
CA LEU A 2 -9.16 9.77 21.25
C LEU A 2 -8.35 9.40 19.99
N ASP A 3 -7.04 9.47 20.04
CA ASP A 3 -6.17 9.01 18.96
C ASP A 3 -6.05 7.48 19.05
N ASP A 4 -6.42 6.81 17.97
CA ASP A 4 -6.28 5.36 17.82
C ASP A 4 -5.07 5.07 16.93
N ILE A 5 -4.50 3.87 17.02
CA ILE A 5 -3.29 3.51 16.27
C ILE A 5 -3.56 2.25 15.45
N ILE A 6 -3.16 2.26 14.19
CA ILE A 6 -3.03 1.06 13.37
C ILE A 6 -1.54 0.83 13.15
N VAL A 7 -1.06 -0.35 13.53
CA VAL A 7 0.32 -0.80 13.30
C VAL A 7 0.29 -1.86 12.22
N THR A 8 0.98 -1.58 11.12
CA THR A 8 1.23 -2.51 10.04
C THR A 8 2.57 -3.21 10.26
N ASN A 9 2.71 -4.43 9.72
CA ASN A 9 3.93 -5.20 9.83
C ASN A 9 4.04 -6.09 8.60
N GLU A 10 5.27 -6.33 8.17
CA GLU A 10 5.58 -7.13 6.99
C GLU A 10 5.41 -8.64 7.21
N ARG A 11 5.52 -9.11 8.46
CA ARG A 11 5.58 -10.56 8.76
C ARG A 11 4.63 -11.03 9.84
N ASP A 12 3.93 -10.10 10.49
CA ASP A 12 2.97 -10.36 11.55
C ASP A 12 1.63 -9.68 11.22
N PRO A 13 0.51 -10.16 11.81
CA PRO A 13 -0.78 -9.50 11.70
C PRO A 13 -0.70 -8.00 12.00
N ALA A 14 -1.36 -7.21 11.17
CA ALA A 14 -1.63 -5.82 11.51
C ALA A 14 -2.47 -5.77 12.79
N MET A 15 -2.23 -4.74 13.59
CA MET A 15 -2.89 -4.57 14.88
C MET A 15 -3.53 -3.19 14.93
N MET A 16 -4.80 -3.16 15.32
CA MET A 16 -5.47 -1.90 15.66
C MET A 16 -5.54 -1.78 17.18
N PHE A 17 -5.21 -0.59 17.68
CA PHE A 17 -5.17 -0.24 19.08
C PHE A 17 -6.13 0.92 19.31
N ILE A 18 -7.24 0.63 19.98
CA ILE A 18 -8.27 1.63 20.29
C ILE A 18 -8.01 2.20 21.67
N GLN A 19 -7.83 3.51 21.78
CA GLN A 19 -7.54 4.18 23.05
C GLN A 19 -8.80 4.26 23.93
N ASN A 20 -8.67 3.81 25.17
CA ASN A 20 -9.77 3.84 26.13
C ASN A 20 -9.88 5.20 26.83
N ARG A 21 -11.10 5.74 26.99
CA ARG A 21 -11.35 7.03 27.66
C ARG A 21 -10.95 7.11 29.14
N GLN A 22 -10.69 5.97 29.77
CA GLN A 22 -10.33 5.90 31.19
C GLN A 22 -8.81 5.85 31.44
N GLY A 23 -7.95 6.04 30.42
CA GLY A 23 -6.50 6.09 30.59
C GLY A 23 -5.69 6.15 29.29
N TYR A 24 -4.40 5.79 29.36
CA TYR A 24 -3.49 5.62 28.20
C TYR A 24 -3.40 4.15 27.74
N THR A 25 -4.44 3.36 27.99
CA THR A 25 -4.48 1.94 27.63
C THR A 25 -5.19 1.73 26.31
N PHE A 26 -4.76 0.72 25.56
CA PHE A 26 -5.32 0.36 24.27
C PHE A 26 -6.00 -1.01 24.33
N THR A 27 -7.13 -1.14 23.64
CA THR A 27 -7.74 -2.44 23.32
C THR A 27 -7.23 -2.90 21.97
N ASN A 28 -6.64 -4.09 21.90
CA ASN A 28 -6.21 -4.67 20.64
C ASN A 28 -7.41 -5.25 19.88
N VAL A 29 -7.53 -4.89 18.62
CA VAL A 29 -8.44 -5.52 17.66
C VAL A 29 -7.58 -6.26 16.64
N ASN A 30 -7.80 -7.57 16.56
CA ASN A 30 -7.20 -8.42 15.55
C ASN A 30 -7.88 -8.13 14.21
N THR A 31 -7.08 -7.87 13.17
CA THR A 31 -7.61 -7.51 11.85
C THR A 31 -8.01 -8.71 11.00
N ALA A 32 -7.80 -9.95 11.48
CA ALA A 32 -8.27 -11.25 10.97
C ALA A 32 -8.06 -11.57 9.46
N GLY A 33 -7.51 -10.65 8.67
CA GLY A 33 -7.64 -10.69 7.21
C GLY A 33 -6.34 -10.68 6.42
N SER A 34 -5.17 -10.38 7.00
CA SER A 34 -3.84 -10.63 6.40
C SER A 34 -2.74 -10.38 7.42
N ASN A 35 -1.68 -11.17 7.32
CA ASN A 35 -0.47 -11.08 8.13
C ASN A 35 0.61 -10.20 7.51
N ASN A 36 0.27 -9.39 6.51
CA ASN A 36 1.21 -8.45 5.91
C ASN A 36 0.52 -7.24 5.28
N TRP A 37 -0.06 -6.38 6.11
CA TRP A 37 -0.38 -5.04 5.66
C TRP A 37 0.89 -4.22 5.62
N ARG A 38 1.08 -3.41 4.58
CA ARG A 38 2.25 -2.54 4.44
C ARG A 38 1.91 -1.09 4.67
N ALA A 39 0.96 -0.59 3.89
CA ALA A 39 0.44 0.75 4.07
C ALA A 39 -1.06 0.69 4.32
N VAL A 40 -1.50 1.70 5.07
CA VAL A 40 -2.91 1.97 5.33
C VAL A 40 -3.21 3.43 5.06
N ARG A 41 -4.42 3.71 4.58
CA ARG A 41 -4.99 5.06 4.51
C ARG A 41 -6.41 5.00 5.07
N ILE A 42 -6.80 6.01 5.85
CA ILE A 42 -8.14 6.17 6.40
C ILE A 42 -8.79 7.34 5.68
N VAL A 43 -9.82 7.05 4.90
CA VAL A 43 -10.43 8.02 3.98
C VAL A 43 -11.83 7.56 3.62
N ASP A 44 -12.76 8.49 3.53
CA ASP A 44 -14.10 8.22 3.00
C ASP A 44 -14.00 8.02 1.48
N MET A 45 -14.10 6.76 1.04
CA MET A 45 -13.95 6.40 -0.38
C MET A 45 -15.28 6.46 -1.13
N ASN A 46 -16.39 6.29 -0.42
CA ASN A 46 -17.73 6.15 -1.00
C ASN A 46 -18.58 7.44 -0.89
N GLY A 47 -18.14 8.42 -0.10
CA GLY A 47 -18.78 9.71 0.11
C GLY A 47 -19.92 9.70 1.13
N ASP A 48 -20.02 8.67 1.98
CA ASP A 48 -21.10 8.53 2.97
C ASP A 48 -20.86 9.30 4.29
N GLY A 49 -19.67 9.92 4.43
CA GLY A 49 -19.25 10.65 5.62
C GLY A 49 -18.61 9.77 6.71
N ILE A 50 -18.43 8.48 6.46
CA ILE A 50 -17.74 7.52 7.32
C ILE A 50 -16.45 7.10 6.62
N SER A 51 -15.31 7.26 7.32
CA SER A 51 -14.03 6.87 6.72
C SER A 51 -13.90 5.35 6.59
N ASP A 52 -13.43 4.91 5.43
CA ASP A 52 -13.06 3.55 5.11
C ASP A 52 -11.58 3.30 5.39
N LEU A 53 -11.18 2.03 5.37
CA LEU A 53 -9.79 1.61 5.53
C LEU A 53 -9.28 1.03 4.21
N VAL A 54 -8.31 1.70 3.62
CA VAL A 54 -7.59 1.24 2.43
C VAL A 54 -6.28 0.59 2.87
N VAL A 55 -5.98 -0.59 2.33
CA VAL A 55 -4.84 -1.43 2.71
C VAL A 55 -4.09 -1.90 1.47
N THR A 56 -2.76 -1.85 1.53
CA THR A 56 -1.88 -2.61 0.62
C THR A 56 -1.16 -3.74 1.34
N GLU A 57 -0.80 -4.76 0.57
CA GLU A 57 -0.10 -5.93 1.07
C GLU A 57 1.10 -6.28 0.20
N GLY A 58 2.10 -6.90 0.83
CA GLY A 58 3.34 -7.30 0.16
C GLY A 58 3.71 -8.75 0.46
N TYR A 59 4.92 -8.94 0.98
CA TYR A 59 5.50 -10.23 1.40
C TYR A 59 4.51 -11.30 1.94
N GLN A 60 4.18 -12.29 1.12
CA GLN A 60 3.62 -13.55 1.60
C GLN A 60 4.74 -14.56 1.76
N TYR A 61 4.68 -15.37 2.83
CA TYR A 61 5.61 -16.49 3.03
C TYR A 61 5.67 -17.31 1.72
N ASN A 62 6.87 -17.42 1.13
CA ASN A 62 7.19 -18.05 -0.17
C ASN A 62 7.30 -17.12 -1.40
N TRP A 63 7.29 -15.78 -1.25
CA TRP A 63 7.47 -14.84 -2.36
C TRP A 63 6.45 -14.97 -3.50
N GLY A 64 5.39 -15.74 -3.26
CA GLY A 64 4.30 -15.97 -4.20
C GLY A 64 3.16 -15.00 -3.89
N GLY A 65 2.66 -14.31 -4.91
CA GLY A 65 1.43 -13.54 -4.81
C GLY A 65 0.20 -14.43 -4.53
N PRO A 66 -0.99 -13.83 -4.35
CA PRO A 66 -1.34 -12.48 -4.79
C PRO A 66 -1.02 -11.37 -3.78
N PHE A 67 -0.78 -10.15 -4.25
CA PHE A 67 -0.58 -8.94 -3.42
C PHE A 67 -1.84 -8.07 -3.49
N PRO A 68 -2.80 -8.23 -2.56
CA PRO A 68 -4.07 -7.52 -2.67
C PRO A 68 -3.97 -6.06 -2.20
N VAL A 69 -4.63 -5.19 -2.94
CA VAL A 69 -5.14 -3.89 -2.48
C VAL A 69 -6.56 -4.11 -2.02
N ARG A 70 -6.90 -3.72 -0.79
CA ARG A 70 -8.23 -3.90 -0.21
C ARG A 70 -8.80 -2.60 0.32
N ILE A 71 -10.12 -2.48 0.25
CA ILE A 71 -10.88 -1.43 0.96
C ILE A 71 -11.86 -2.14 1.88
N PHE A 72 -11.85 -1.76 3.16
CA PHE A 72 -12.78 -2.22 4.18
C PHE A 72 -13.70 -1.07 4.56
N GLN A 73 -15.00 -1.36 4.57
CA GLN A 73 -16.04 -0.36 4.82
C GLN A 73 -15.96 0.18 6.25
N GLY A 74 -16.05 1.49 6.38
CA GLY A 74 -16.22 2.18 7.65
C GLY A 74 -17.61 1.94 8.24
N THR A 75 -17.68 1.64 9.54
CA THR A 75 -18.95 1.40 10.25
C THR A 75 -19.29 2.52 11.24
N GLY A 76 -18.36 3.46 11.47
CA GLY A 76 -18.51 4.59 12.40
C GLY A 76 -18.52 4.20 13.88
N LYS A 77 -18.36 2.92 14.22
CA LYS A 77 -18.35 2.39 15.60
C LYS A 77 -17.29 1.33 15.74
N ALA A 78 -16.55 1.32 16.86
CA ALA A 78 -15.53 0.32 17.14
C ALA A 78 -16.03 -1.11 16.82
N PRO A 79 -15.29 -1.92 16.03
CA PRO A 79 -13.88 -1.75 15.64
C PRO A 79 -13.63 -0.81 14.44
N TYR A 80 -14.61 0.01 14.07
CA TYR A 80 -14.58 1.07 13.05
C TYR A 80 -14.63 0.61 11.60
N PHE A 81 -14.23 -0.63 11.32
CA PHE A 81 -14.22 -1.20 9.97
C PHE A 81 -14.81 -2.62 9.98
N ASP A 82 -15.48 -3.02 8.90
CA ASP A 82 -15.76 -4.44 8.64
C ASP A 82 -14.53 -5.09 8.02
N LEU A 83 -13.71 -5.73 8.86
CA LEU A 83 -12.44 -6.35 8.45
C LEU A 83 -12.60 -7.75 7.87
N ASP A 84 -13.78 -8.34 7.98
CA ASP A 84 -14.07 -9.68 7.46
C ASP A 84 -14.49 -9.62 5.99
N ASN A 85 -15.13 -8.52 5.56
CA ASN A 85 -15.70 -8.36 4.23
C ASN A 85 -15.17 -7.10 3.53
N PRO A 86 -14.03 -7.18 2.80
CA PRO A 86 -13.57 -6.04 2.01
C PRO A 86 -14.58 -5.73 0.89
N VAL A 87 -14.97 -4.47 0.77
CA VAL A 87 -15.87 -3.98 -0.29
C VAL A 87 -15.18 -3.89 -1.65
N PHE A 88 -13.84 -3.79 -1.63
CA PHE A 88 -13.01 -3.85 -2.84
C PHE A 88 -11.79 -4.73 -2.59
N LYS A 89 -11.40 -5.52 -3.60
CA LYS A 89 -10.16 -6.29 -3.62
C LYS A 89 -9.62 -6.41 -5.04
N LEU A 90 -8.38 -5.96 -5.24
CA LEU A 90 -7.64 -6.18 -6.48
C LEU A 90 -6.28 -6.80 -6.16
N ASN A 91 -5.96 -7.92 -6.81
CA ASN A 91 -4.61 -8.48 -6.73
C ASN A 91 -3.71 -7.77 -7.73
N VAL A 92 -2.67 -7.12 -7.23
CA VAL A 92 -1.64 -6.50 -8.08
C VAL A 92 -0.48 -7.48 -8.32
N PRO A 93 0.28 -7.34 -9.41
CA PRO A 93 1.27 -8.35 -9.82
C PRO A 93 2.54 -8.40 -8.96
N PHE A 94 2.83 -7.32 -8.21
CA PHE A 94 4.01 -7.16 -7.36
C PHE A 94 3.60 -6.59 -5.99
N PRO A 95 4.38 -6.85 -4.93
CA PRO A 95 4.15 -6.27 -3.61
C PRO A 95 3.84 -4.78 -3.66
N ALA A 96 2.77 -4.37 -2.99
CA ALA A 96 2.36 -2.98 -2.91
C ALA A 96 2.92 -2.37 -1.61
N GLY A 97 4.03 -1.63 -1.75
CA GLY A 97 4.75 -1.07 -0.61
C GLY A 97 4.03 0.11 0.04
N ASP A 98 3.36 0.93 -0.78
CA ASP A 98 2.63 2.12 -0.32
C ASP A 98 1.42 2.42 -1.21
N ILE A 99 0.56 3.30 -0.73
CA ILE A 99 -0.63 3.75 -1.45
C ILE A 99 -0.97 5.19 -1.10
N GLU A 100 -1.34 5.97 -2.11
CA GLU A 100 -1.90 7.30 -1.92
C GLU A 100 -3.32 7.39 -2.46
N VAL A 101 -4.11 8.27 -1.82
CA VAL A 101 -5.52 8.48 -2.15
C VAL A 101 -5.73 9.93 -2.52
N LEU A 102 -6.22 10.15 -3.73
CA LEU A 102 -6.39 11.48 -4.30
C LEU A 102 -7.43 11.45 -5.42
N ASP A 103 -8.02 12.60 -5.73
CA ASP A 103 -8.90 12.75 -6.90
C ASP A 103 -8.03 13.31 -8.05
N VAL A 104 -7.53 12.45 -8.93
CA VAL A 104 -6.59 12.89 -9.98
C VAL A 104 -7.29 13.50 -11.19
N ASN A 105 -8.55 13.14 -11.42
CA ASN A 105 -9.30 13.54 -12.61
C ASN A 105 -10.31 14.67 -12.33
N GLY A 106 -10.53 15.03 -11.07
CA GLY A 106 -11.43 16.10 -10.62
C GLY A 106 -12.91 15.71 -10.66
N ASP A 107 -13.25 14.42 -10.62
CA ASP A 107 -14.64 13.96 -10.67
C ASP A 107 -15.33 13.88 -9.29
N GLY A 108 -14.58 14.19 -8.22
CA GLY A 108 -15.03 14.17 -6.85
C GLY A 108 -14.95 12.79 -6.19
N ARG A 109 -14.49 11.76 -6.90
CA ARG A 109 -14.25 10.41 -6.36
C ARG A 109 -12.79 10.25 -5.96
N LYS A 110 -12.53 9.32 -5.06
CA LYS A 110 -11.17 8.99 -4.64
C LYS A 110 -10.57 7.93 -5.57
N ASP A 111 -9.42 8.24 -6.13
CA ASP A 111 -8.55 7.34 -6.88
C ASP A 111 -7.43 6.82 -5.98
N LEU A 112 -6.81 5.71 -6.40
CA LEU A 112 -5.70 5.08 -5.69
C LEU A 112 -4.44 5.08 -6.55
N TYR A 113 -3.35 5.63 -6.03
CA TYR A 113 -2.01 5.45 -6.59
C TYR A 113 -1.27 4.40 -5.77
N VAL A 114 -1.03 3.23 -6.37
CA VAL A 114 -0.44 2.07 -5.71
C VAL A 114 1.01 1.94 -6.12
N VAL A 115 1.92 2.02 -5.15
CA VAL A 115 3.36 1.89 -5.38
C VAL A 115 3.75 0.42 -5.33
N GLN A 116 4.35 -0.08 -6.41
CA GLN A 116 4.73 -1.49 -6.53
C GLN A 116 6.24 -1.68 -6.47
N ALA A 117 6.68 -2.84 -5.98
CA ALA A 117 8.10 -3.19 -5.98
C ALA A 117 8.31 -4.69 -6.23
N ASP A 118 9.23 -5.06 -7.13
CA ASP A 118 9.57 -6.46 -7.41
C ASP A 118 10.49 -7.04 -6.33
N GLU A 119 9.90 -7.49 -5.23
CA GLU A 119 10.65 -8.05 -4.10
C GLU A 119 10.83 -9.55 -4.17
N ALA A 120 10.06 -10.24 -5.01
CA ALA A 120 10.10 -11.70 -5.13
C ALA A 120 11.39 -12.23 -5.77
N SER A 121 12.22 -11.34 -6.32
CA SER A 121 13.51 -11.69 -6.84
C SER A 121 14.60 -11.25 -5.86
N ASP A 122 15.63 -12.09 -5.70
CA ASP A 122 16.97 -11.69 -5.19
C ASP A 122 17.63 -10.57 -6.06
N ASN A 123 16.86 -9.91 -6.92
CA ASN A 123 17.23 -8.92 -7.92
C ASN A 123 16.47 -7.60 -7.67
N TYR A 124 16.09 -7.29 -6.43
CA TYR A 124 15.53 -6.00 -6.04
C TYR A 124 16.46 -4.89 -6.59
N CYS A 125 15.95 -4.04 -7.50
CA CYS A 125 16.73 -3.06 -8.26
C CYS A 125 17.78 -3.62 -9.24
N GLY A 126 17.49 -4.74 -9.90
CA GLY A 126 18.44 -5.46 -10.74
C GLY A 126 19.45 -6.21 -9.86
N ASN A 127 19.82 -7.42 -10.25
CA ASN A 127 20.88 -8.18 -9.59
C ASN A 127 22.23 -7.61 -10.07
N PRO A 128 23.02 -6.84 -9.29
CA PRO A 128 24.36 -7.31 -9.07
C PRO A 128 24.22 -8.57 -8.24
N THR A 129 24.77 -9.70 -8.68
CA THR A 129 25.02 -10.87 -7.83
C THR A 129 25.46 -10.46 -6.41
N PRO A 130 25.46 -11.32 -5.38
CA PRO A 130 26.25 -11.05 -4.18
C PRO A 130 27.72 -10.83 -4.63
N GLY A 131 28.11 -9.58 -4.88
CA GLY A 131 29.32 -9.22 -5.65
C GLY A 131 29.17 -8.47 -6.99
N GLY A 132 28.01 -8.01 -7.43
CA GLY A 132 27.98 -7.00 -8.50
C GLY A 132 28.16 -5.59 -7.93
N PRO A 133 28.53 -4.62 -8.79
CA PRO A 133 29.14 -3.39 -8.30
C PRO A 133 28.13 -2.54 -7.52
N PRO A 134 28.55 -1.90 -6.43
CA PRO A 134 27.71 -0.94 -5.71
C PRO A 134 27.24 0.16 -6.67
N PHE A 135 26.17 0.87 -6.26
CA PHE A 135 25.72 2.11 -6.90
C PHE A 135 26.93 2.96 -7.31
N SER A 136 27.11 3.13 -8.62
CA SER A 136 28.22 3.89 -9.19
C SER A 136 27.66 5.08 -9.94
N ALA A 137 27.50 6.20 -9.23
CA ALA A 137 27.16 7.49 -9.83
C ALA A 137 28.07 7.85 -11.01
N GLN A 138 29.32 7.36 -11.00
CA GLN A 138 30.33 7.56 -12.05
C GLN A 138 30.04 6.81 -13.36
N LYS A 139 29.27 5.71 -13.32
CA LYS A 139 28.85 5.00 -14.54
C LYS A 139 27.67 5.65 -15.24
N TRP A 140 26.99 6.58 -14.58
CA TRP A 140 25.91 7.31 -15.20
C TRP A 140 26.43 8.55 -15.90
N TYR A 141 27.31 9.38 -15.31
CA TYR A 141 27.77 10.60 -16.00
C TYR A 141 29.23 10.97 -15.66
N ASN A 142 30.11 11.00 -16.68
CA ASN A 142 31.48 11.51 -16.58
C ASN A 142 31.62 13.00 -16.96
N THR A 143 30.53 13.70 -17.28
CA THR A 143 30.52 15.15 -17.48
C THR A 143 29.15 15.76 -17.14
N GLN A 144 29.12 16.67 -16.16
CA GLN A 144 28.10 17.73 -15.99
C GLN A 144 26.66 17.30 -15.63
N GLY A 145 26.41 16.09 -15.11
CA GLY A 145 25.20 15.80 -14.32
C GLY A 145 23.87 15.64 -15.07
N PHE A 146 23.87 15.51 -16.40
CA PHE A 146 22.66 15.24 -17.18
C PHE A 146 22.80 13.96 -18.03
N PRO A 147 21.71 13.17 -18.19
CA PRO A 147 21.68 12.08 -19.14
C PRO A 147 21.94 12.56 -20.56
N PRO A 148 22.68 11.79 -21.38
CA PRO A 148 22.79 12.11 -22.79
C PRO A 148 21.40 12.07 -23.43
N ALA A 149 21.17 12.90 -24.44
CA ALA A 149 19.85 13.10 -25.05
C ALA A 149 19.23 11.81 -25.64
N ASN A 150 20.02 10.75 -25.83
CA ASN A 150 19.60 9.45 -26.34
C ASN A 150 19.45 8.37 -25.25
N TYR A 151 19.56 8.73 -23.97
CA TYR A 151 19.36 7.78 -22.89
C TYR A 151 17.89 7.36 -22.81
N VAL A 152 17.66 6.05 -22.83
CA VAL A 152 16.36 5.44 -22.54
C VAL A 152 16.52 4.66 -21.24
N ALA A 153 15.77 5.05 -20.21
CA ALA A 153 15.78 4.32 -18.95
C ALA A 153 15.29 2.88 -19.17
N PRO A 154 15.83 1.89 -18.43
CA PRO A 154 15.29 0.54 -18.45
C PRO A 154 13.82 0.57 -18.02
N LEU A 155 13.02 -0.37 -18.54
CA LEU A 155 11.64 -0.54 -18.13
C LEU A 155 11.58 -0.89 -16.64
N ASP A 156 10.69 -0.21 -15.92
CA ASP A 156 10.32 -0.63 -14.57
C ASP A 156 9.51 -1.93 -14.65
N ARG A 157 9.98 -2.96 -13.94
CA ARG A 157 9.35 -4.28 -13.93
C ARG A 157 8.11 -4.30 -13.04
N ALA A 158 8.10 -3.49 -11.98
CA ALA A 158 6.98 -3.36 -11.05
C ALA A 158 6.42 -1.94 -11.13
N PRO A 159 5.83 -1.56 -12.28
CA PRO A 159 5.32 -0.20 -12.44
C PRO A 159 4.21 0.07 -11.43
N ASP A 160 4.18 1.30 -10.93
CA ASP A 160 3.07 1.79 -10.12
C ASP A 160 1.76 1.77 -10.91
N ILE A 161 0.64 1.58 -10.20
CA ILE A 161 -0.70 1.50 -10.78
C ILE A 161 -1.56 2.65 -10.26
N LEU A 162 -2.22 3.35 -11.19
CA LEU A 162 -3.32 4.26 -10.88
C LEU A 162 -4.66 3.54 -11.10
N LEU A 163 -5.46 3.44 -10.05
CA LEU A 163 -6.82 2.91 -10.09
C LEU A 163 -7.82 4.06 -9.97
N MET A 164 -8.65 4.23 -11.01
CA MET A 164 -9.67 5.26 -11.01
C MET A 164 -10.88 4.83 -10.17
N GLY A 165 -11.34 5.69 -9.28
CA GLY A 165 -12.56 5.49 -8.52
C GLY A 165 -13.79 5.44 -9.43
N GLN A 166 -14.67 4.45 -9.24
CA GLN A 166 -15.93 4.35 -10.00
C GLN A 166 -17.10 4.11 -9.03
N SER A 167 -18.30 4.47 -9.46
CA SER A 167 -19.52 4.36 -8.63
C SER A 167 -19.95 2.93 -8.30
N GLU A 168 -19.43 1.93 -8.99
CA GLU A 168 -19.91 0.54 -8.92
C GLU A 168 -19.22 -0.32 -7.86
N TYR A 169 -18.18 0.18 -7.19
CA TYR A 169 -17.40 -0.58 -6.21
C TYR A 169 -17.84 -0.41 -4.75
N PHE A 170 -18.92 0.33 -4.51
CA PHE A 170 -19.55 0.49 -3.20
C PHE A 170 -21.04 0.20 -3.35
N THR A 171 -21.48 -1.00 -2.95
CA THR A 171 -22.89 -1.42 -2.90
C THR A 171 -23.35 -1.63 -1.48
#